data_AF-A0A972N7T5-F1
#
_entry.id   AF-A0A972N7T5-F1
#
_cell.length_a   1.000
_cell.length_b   1.000
_cell.length_c   1.000
_cell.angle_alpha   90.00
_cell.angle_beta   90.00
_cell.angle_gamma   90.00
#
_symmetry.space_group_name_H-M   'P 1'
#
loop_
_entity.id
_entity.type
_entity.pdbx_description
1 polymer ?
#
loop_
_entity_poly.entity_id
_entity_poly.type
_entity_poly.pdbx_seq_one_letter_code
_entity_poly.pdbx_strand_id
1 'polypeptide(L)'
;MRRPSFWQSVGFAWRGIVHTVRTQRNPRIHVMALVLVLLAGLVCGLTPQEWALVLLVSGFVLSAELFNSALEELADRVEPDFDPHIMRAKDAAAGGVLVAAITAVGVGLMVFGPHILRMLGIGPD
;
A
#
# COMPACT_ATOMS: atom_id res chain seq x y z
N MET A 1 22.42 7.57 -23.65
CA MET A 1 22.17 6.70 -22.48
C MET A 1 21.73 5.32 -22.99
N ARG A 2 22.43 4.24 -22.64
CA ARG A 2 22.02 2.87 -23.01
C ARG A 2 20.70 2.55 -22.29
N ARG A 3 19.68 2.14 -23.04
CA ARG A 3 18.40 1.69 -22.45
C ARG A 3 18.67 0.41 -21.66
N PRO A 4 18.34 0.36 -20.36
CA PRO A 4 18.47 -0.87 -19.60
C PRO A 4 17.54 -1.94 -20.18
N SER A 5 17.99 -3.20 -20.15
CA SER A 5 17.14 -4.33 -20.53
C SER A 5 15.93 -4.42 -19.58
N PHE A 6 14.85 -5.06 -20.03
CA PHE A 6 13.63 -5.24 -19.22
C PHE A 6 13.95 -5.78 -17.80
N TRP A 7 14.81 -6.80 -17.70
CA TRP A 7 15.22 -7.39 -16.42
C TRP A 7 16.03 -6.44 -15.53
N GLN A 8 16.81 -5.53 -16.13
CA GLN A 8 17.50 -4.48 -15.38
C GLN A 8 16.51 -3.44 -14.83
N SER A 9 15.47 -3.08 -15.59
CA SER A 9 14.38 -2.19 -15.13
C SER A 9 13.57 -2.80 -13.99
N VAL A 10 13.25 -4.09 -14.06
CA VAL A 10 12.63 -4.84 -12.96
C VAL A 10 13.54 -4.87 -11.73
N GLY A 11 14.85 -5.09 -11.93
CA GLY A 11 15.83 -5.04 -10.85
C GLY A 11 15.96 -3.66 -10.19
N PHE A 12 15.83 -2.56 -10.96
CA PHE A 12 15.77 -1.20 -10.42
C PHE A 12 14.51 -0.98 -9.58
N ALA A 13 13.34 -1.38 -10.09
CA ALA A 13 12.06 -1.26 -9.38
C ALA A 13 12.08 -2.06 -8.06
N TRP A 14 12.60 -3.29 -8.08
CA TRP A 14 12.75 -4.12 -6.89
C TRP A 14 13.65 -3.48 -5.83
N ARG A 15 14.81 -2.92 -6.24
CA ARG A 15 15.69 -2.21 -5.31
C ARG A 15 15.01 -0.98 -4.72
N GLY A 16 14.22 -0.25 -5.50
CA GLY A 16 13.39 0.86 -5.03
C GLY A 16 12.45 0.43 -3.90
N ILE A 17 11.65 -0.62 -4.13
CA ILE A 17 10.73 -1.18 -3.12
C ILE A 17 11.47 -1.58 -1.85
N VAL A 18 12.56 -2.35 -1.98
CA VAL A 18 13.33 -2.85 -0.83
C VAL A 18 13.97 -1.70 -0.05
N HIS A 19 14.48 -0.68 -0.74
CA HIS A 19 15.07 0.49 -0.09
C HIS A 19 14.01 1.25 0.72
N THR A 20 12.89 1.63 0.10
CA THR A 20 11.80 2.37 0.75
C THR A 20 11.24 1.61 1.97
N VAL A 21 11.02 0.31 1.86
CA VAL A 21 10.52 -0.51 2.98
C VAL A 21 11.54 -0.59 4.14
N ARG A 22 12.85 -0.53 3.84
CA ARG A 22 13.90 -0.60 4.86
C ARG A 22 14.21 0.74 5.51
N THR A 23 14.11 1.86 4.81
CA THR A 23 14.52 3.17 5.36
C THR A 23 13.37 3.90 6.04
N GLN A 24 12.15 3.75 5.56
CA GLN A 24 10.99 4.49 6.05
C GLN A 24 10.17 3.68 7.07
N ARG A 25 9.58 4.36 8.07
CA ARG A 25 8.77 3.71 9.12
C ARG A 25 7.36 3.37 8.64
N ASN A 26 6.73 4.25 7.87
CA ASN A 26 5.36 4.08 7.38
C ASN A 26 5.19 2.88 6.42
N PRO A 27 6.09 2.62 5.45
CA PRO A 27 5.95 1.48 4.55
C PRO A 27 6.03 0.12 5.26
N ARG A 28 6.75 0.03 6.40
CA ARG A 28 6.81 -1.21 7.19
C ARG A 28 5.46 -1.58 7.78
N ILE A 29 4.67 -0.59 8.21
CA ILE A 29 3.31 -0.80 8.73
C ILE A 29 2.40 -1.32 7.62
N HIS A 30 2.47 -0.72 6.43
CA HIS A 30 1.68 -1.16 5.28
C HIS A 30 2.05 -2.58 4.81
N VAL A 31 3.34 -2.94 4.81
CA VAL A 31 3.78 -4.31 4.51
C VAL A 31 3.31 -5.30 5.57
N MET A 32 3.38 -4.95 6.86
CA MET A 32 2.86 -5.80 7.93
C MET A 32 1.35 -5.99 7.82
N ALA A 33 0.60 -4.90 7.55
CA ALA A 33 -0.84 -4.95 7.31
C ALA A 33 -1.18 -5.85 6.12
N LEU A 34 -0.40 -5.78 5.03
CA LEU A 34 -0.56 -6.67 3.89
C LEU A 34 -0.40 -8.13 4.29
N VAL A 35 0.65 -8.48 5.03
CA VAL A 35 0.86 -9.87 5.49
C VAL A 35 -0.34 -10.35 6.31
N LEU A 36 -0.84 -9.53 7.23
CA LEU A 36 -2.02 -9.87 8.05
C LEU A 36 -3.28 -10.08 7.20
N VAL A 37 -3.51 -9.22 6.21
CA VAL A 37 -4.67 -9.33 5.29
C VAL A 37 -4.59 -10.58 4.44
N LEU A 38 -3.40 -10.96 3.95
CA LEU A 38 -3.22 -12.20 3.19
C LEU A 38 -3.46 -13.43 4.08
N LEU A 39 -2.96 -13.44 5.32
CA LEU A 39 -3.21 -14.53 6.27
C LEU A 39 -4.70 -14.64 6.61
N ALA A 40 -5.37 -13.52 6.86
CA ALA A 40 -6.81 -13.48 7.07
C ALA A 40 -7.57 -14.03 5.85
N GLY A 41 -7.10 -13.72 4.63
CA GLY A 41 -7.68 -14.23 3.38
C GLY A 41 -7.64 -15.74 3.27
N LEU A 42 -6.52 -16.34 3.69
CA LEU A 42 -6.36 -17.80 3.72
C LEU A 42 -7.29 -18.43 4.77
N VAL A 43 -7.37 -17.85 5.97
CA VAL A 43 -8.23 -18.35 7.06
C VAL A 43 -9.71 -18.25 6.69
N CYS A 44 -10.12 -17.15 6.05
CA CYS A 44 -11.51 -16.93 5.63
C CYS A 44 -11.93 -17.75 4.42
N GLY A 45 -11.00 -18.41 3.71
CA GLY A 45 -11.33 -19.17 2.51
C GLY A 45 -11.88 -18.27 1.39
N LEU A 46 -11.20 -17.13 1.14
CA LEU A 46 -11.64 -16.18 0.12
C LEU A 46 -11.75 -16.82 -1.27
N THR A 47 -12.79 -16.44 -1.99
CA THR A 47 -13.00 -16.75 -3.39
C THR A 47 -11.97 -16.05 -4.29
N PRO A 48 -11.75 -16.52 -5.53
CA PRO A 48 -10.84 -15.85 -6.47
C PRO A 48 -11.16 -14.36 -6.69
N GLN A 49 -12.44 -13.98 -6.69
CA GLN A 49 -12.90 -12.60 -6.86
C GLN A 49 -12.53 -11.74 -5.65
N GLU A 50 -12.72 -12.25 -4.45
CA GLU A 50 -12.33 -11.57 -3.20
C GLU A 50 -10.81 -11.41 -3.11
N TRP A 51 -10.05 -12.42 -3.53
CA TRP A 51 -8.59 -12.32 -3.67
C TRP A 51 -8.18 -11.21 -4.64
N ALA A 52 -8.85 -11.12 -5.79
CA ALA A 52 -8.57 -10.06 -6.76
C ALA A 52 -8.78 -8.67 -6.14
N LEU A 53 -9.87 -8.47 -5.39
CA LEU A 53 -10.15 -7.21 -4.69
C LEU A 53 -9.10 -6.89 -3.61
N VAL A 54 -8.75 -7.89 -2.79
CA VAL A 54 -7.74 -7.75 -1.74
C VAL A 54 -6.37 -7.40 -2.32
N LEU A 55 -5.94 -8.09 -3.38
CA LEU A 55 -4.68 -7.82 -4.06
C LEU A 55 -4.66 -6.45 -4.73
N LEU A 56 -5.76 -6.06 -5.39
CA LEU A 56 -5.88 -4.76 -6.04
C LEU A 56 -5.75 -3.61 -5.03
N VAL A 57 -6.52 -3.67 -3.93
CA VAL A 57 -6.55 -2.58 -2.95
C VAL A 57 -5.25 -2.52 -2.13
N SER A 58 -4.65 -3.69 -1.85
CA SER A 58 -3.33 -3.77 -1.21
C SER A 58 -2.22 -3.20 -2.10
N GLY A 59 -2.24 -3.55 -3.40
CA GLY A 59 -1.32 -3.00 -4.38
C GLY A 59 -1.47 -1.50 -4.55
N PHE A 60 -2.70 -0.98 -4.48
CA PHE A 60 -2.98 0.45 -4.52
C PHE A 60 -2.38 1.19 -3.31
N VAL A 61 -2.57 0.68 -2.08
CA VAL A 61 -1.96 1.25 -0.86
C VAL A 61 -0.45 1.27 -0.95
N LEU A 62 0.17 0.15 -1.35
CA LEU A 62 1.63 0.09 -1.50
C LEU A 62 2.14 1.05 -2.57
N SER A 63 1.42 1.19 -3.69
CA SER A 63 1.80 2.13 -4.75
C SER A 63 1.73 3.58 -4.26
N ALA A 64 0.65 3.95 -3.55
CA ALA A 64 0.51 5.27 -2.96
C ALA A 64 1.65 5.59 -1.98
N GLU A 65 2.00 4.64 -1.12
CA GLU A 65 3.08 4.79 -0.15
C GLU A 65 4.46 4.94 -0.80
N LEU A 66 4.73 4.18 -1.87
CA LEU A 66 5.95 4.31 -2.66
C LEU A 66 6.04 5.68 -3.34
N PHE A 67 4.93 6.19 -3.89
CA PHE A 67 4.89 7.52 -4.47
C PHE A 67 5.06 8.62 -3.43
N ASN A 68 4.44 8.48 -2.25
CA ASN A 68 4.66 9.41 -1.13
C ASN A 68 6.14 9.47 -0.74
N SER A 69 6.76 8.31 -0.51
CA SER A 69 8.17 8.22 -0.14
C SER A 69 9.10 8.80 -1.22
N ALA A 70 8.80 8.57 -2.50
CA ALA A 70 9.58 9.13 -3.61
C ALA A 70 9.45 10.65 -3.70
N LEU A 71 8.25 11.20 -3.44
CA LEU A 71 8.00 12.63 -3.41
C LEU A 71 8.68 13.28 -2.20
N GLU A 72 8.64 12.66 -1.03
CA GLU A 72 9.37 13.11 0.17
C GLU A 72 10.88 13.20 -0.11
N GLU A 73 11.48 12.15 -0.65
CA GLU A 73 12.91 12.11 -0.98
C GLU A 73 13.29 13.20 -2.01
N LEU A 74 12.46 13.40 -3.04
CA LEU A 74 12.68 14.44 -4.04
C LEU A 74 12.56 15.84 -3.41
N ALA A 75 11.54 16.05 -2.58
CA ALA A 75 11.29 17.31 -1.91
C ALA A 75 12.44 17.68 -0.96
N ASP A 76 12.89 16.74 -0.12
CA ASP A 76 14.02 16.91 0.79
C ASP A 76 15.33 17.21 0.04
N ARG A 77 15.48 16.68 -1.17
CA ARG A 77 16.64 16.95 -2.02
C ARG A 77 16.58 18.31 -2.70
N VAL A 78 15.41 18.77 -3.11
CA VAL A 78 15.21 20.03 -3.84
C VAL A 78 15.26 21.23 -2.90
N GLU A 79 14.59 21.14 -1.75
CA GLU A 79 14.49 22.20 -0.76
C GLU A 79 14.69 21.60 0.64
N PRO A 80 15.92 21.65 1.18
CA PRO A 80 16.25 21.05 2.47
C PRO A 80 15.76 21.87 3.66
N ASP A 81 15.50 23.17 3.46
CA ASP A 81 14.95 24.05 4.48
C ASP A 81 13.41 24.07 4.43
N PHE A 82 12.79 24.68 5.43
CA PHE A 82 11.33 24.78 5.46
C PHE A 82 10.80 25.72 4.36
N ASP A 83 10.01 25.15 3.45
CA ASP A 83 9.23 25.91 2.46
C ASP A 83 7.73 25.55 2.53
N PRO A 84 6.82 26.54 2.62
CA PRO A 84 5.38 26.30 2.72
C PRO A 84 4.76 25.59 1.50
N HIS A 85 5.33 25.73 0.30
CA HIS A 85 4.85 25.04 -0.89
C HIS A 85 5.26 23.57 -0.88
N ILE A 86 6.49 23.27 -0.46
CA ILE A 86 6.98 21.90 -0.28
C ILE A 86 6.18 21.18 0.82
N MET A 87 5.89 21.87 1.93
CA MET A 87 5.02 21.34 2.98
C MET A 87 3.65 20.91 2.41
N ARG A 88 2.99 21.79 1.65
CA ARG A 88 1.69 21.46 1.02
C ARG A 88 1.78 20.28 0.03
N ALA A 89 2.88 20.15 -0.69
CA ALA A 89 3.09 19.03 -1.61
C ALA A 89 3.23 17.70 -0.85
N LYS A 90 4.00 17.68 0.23
CA LYS A 90 4.14 16.53 1.13
C LYS A 90 2.80 16.17 1.79
N ASP A 91 2.06 17.17 2.29
CA ASP A 91 0.74 16.96 2.89
C ASP A 91 -0.25 16.34 1.89
N ALA A 92 -0.24 16.80 0.63
CA ALA A 92 -1.07 16.24 -0.42
C ALA A 92 -0.71 14.78 -0.74
N ALA A 93 0.59 14.44 -0.77
CA ALA A 93 1.06 13.08 -1.00
C ALA A 93 0.63 12.13 0.14
N ALA A 94 0.81 12.57 1.39
CA ALA A 94 0.34 11.85 2.57
C ALA A 94 -1.20 11.70 2.58
N GLY A 95 -1.92 12.72 2.12
CA GLY A 95 -3.37 12.67 1.91
C GLY A 95 -3.77 11.58 0.90
N GLY A 96 -2.99 11.37 -0.17
CA GLY A 96 -3.19 10.29 -1.12
C GLY A 96 -3.07 8.90 -0.50
N VAL A 97 -2.06 8.70 0.38
CA VAL A 97 -1.90 7.46 1.16
C VAL A 97 -3.11 7.23 2.08
N LEU A 98 -3.59 8.28 2.74
CA LEU A 98 -4.77 8.20 3.62
C LEU A 98 -6.02 7.76 2.85
N VAL A 99 -6.26 8.33 1.67
CA VAL A 99 -7.38 7.93 0.81
C VAL A 99 -7.26 6.45 0.43
N ALA A 100 -6.07 6.00 0.01
CA ALA A 100 -5.84 4.60 -0.32
C ALA A 100 -6.09 3.67 0.87
N ALA A 101 -5.66 4.06 2.07
CA ALA A 101 -5.87 3.30 3.30
C ALA A 101 -7.36 3.19 3.67
N ILE A 102 -8.12 4.28 3.57
CA ILE A 102 -9.57 4.27 3.82
C ILE A 102 -10.29 3.36 2.82
N THR A 103 -9.92 3.44 1.53
CA THR A 103 -10.46 2.53 0.50
C THR A 103 -10.15 1.07 0.82
N ALA A 104 -8.93 0.76 1.26
CA ALA A 104 -8.55 -0.60 1.66
C ALA A 104 -9.35 -1.11 2.86
N VAL A 105 -9.62 -0.26 3.86
CA VAL A 105 -10.49 -0.62 4.98
C VAL A 105 -11.92 -0.91 4.50
N GLY A 106 -12.48 -0.06 3.63
CA GLY A 106 -13.82 -0.27 3.08
C GLY A 106 -13.95 -1.60 2.32
N VAL A 107 -13.02 -1.89 1.42
CA VAL A 107 -12.97 -3.16 0.69
C VAL A 107 -12.76 -4.33 1.65
N GLY A 108 -11.87 -4.18 2.64
CA GLY A 108 -11.62 -5.20 3.65
C GLY A 108 -12.87 -5.55 4.45
N LEU A 109 -13.67 -4.57 4.85
CA LEU A 109 -14.94 -4.81 5.55
C LEU A 109 -15.96 -5.54 4.66
N MET A 110 -16.05 -5.18 3.38
CA MET A 110 -16.96 -5.82 2.42
C MET A 110 -16.57 -7.27 2.13
N VAL A 111 -15.27 -7.55 2.05
CA VAL A 111 -14.74 -8.90 1.79
C VAL A 111 -14.78 -9.73 3.07
N PHE A 112 -14.11 -9.30 4.14
CA PHE A 112 -13.94 -10.10 5.35
C PHE A 112 -15.16 -10.12 6.27
N GLY A 113 -15.99 -9.08 6.27
CA GLY A 113 -17.16 -8.97 7.14
C GLY A 113 -18.11 -10.18 7.04
N PRO A 114 -18.57 -10.57 5.84
CA PRO A 114 -19.44 -11.73 5.66
C PRO A 114 -18.81 -13.06 6.06
N HIS A 115 -17.49 -13.22 5.89
CA HIS A 115 -16.78 -14.44 6.32
C HIS A 115 -16.68 -14.50 7.85
N ILE A 116 -16.32 -13.40 8.50
CA ILE A 116 -16.21 -13.31 9.96
C ILE A 116 -17.58 -13.55 10.62
N LEU A 117 -18.65 -12.95 10.11
CA LEU A 117 -20.01 -13.15 10.65
C LEU A 117 -20.45 -14.62 10.55
N ARG A 118 -20.15 -15.28 9.42
CA ARG A 118 -20.41 -16.72 9.26
C ARG A 118 -19.58 -17.57 10.23
N MET A 119 -18.31 -17.24 10.44
CA MET A 119 -17.46 -17.93 11.42
C MET A 119 -17.96 -17.78 12.86
N LEU A 120 -18.57 -16.64 13.18
CA LEU A 120 -19.15 -16.37 14.51
C LEU A 120 -20.57 -16.93 14.68
N GLY A 121 -21.16 -17.54 13.65
CA GLY A 121 -22.53 -18.07 13.70
C GLY A 121 -23.62 -16.99 13.68
N ILE A 122 -23.33 -15.79 13.16
CA ILE A 122 -24.25 -14.64 13.09
C ILE A 122 -24.81 -14.47 11.65
N GLY A 123 -24.72 -15.50 10.81
CA GLY A 123 -25.24 -15.47 9.44
C GLY A 123 -26.72 -15.87 9.37
N PRO A 124 -27.52 -15.30 8.45
CA PRO A 124 -28.83 -15.87 8.12
C PRO A 124 -28.61 -17.27 7.51
N ASP A 125 -29.42 -18.23 7.96
CA ASP A 125 -29.45 -19.61 7.46
C ASP A 125 -29.64 -19.71 5.93
#